data_AF-A0A8S0QXJ1-F1
#
_entry.id   AF-A0A8S0QXJ1-F1
#
_cell.length_a   1.000
_cell.length_b   1.000
_cell.length_c   1.000
_cell.angle_alpha   90.00
_cell.angle_beta   90.00
_cell.angle_gamma   90.00
#
_symmetry.space_group_name_H-M   'P 1'
#
loop_
_entity.id
_entity.type
_entity.pdbx_description
1 polymer ?
#
loop_
_entity_poly.entity_id
_entity_poly.type
_entity_poly.pdbx_seq_one_letter_code
_entity_poly.pdbx_strand_id
1 'polypeptide(L)'
;MKEGTGKVAVAAAVIGAAAAVGVAAYIVRQRMKSSGKWARALAIVKEFDEKCGTPEGKLKQVADAMTVEMHAGLASEGGSKLKMLISYVDNLPTGDENGVFYALDLGGTNFRVLRVQLGGKEVGIVHQEFTEASIPPALMGQTSDALFDYIAEKLANFVAEEEQRFQQPPGRQRELGFTFSFPVMQTSINSGNLIRWTKGFSIDDAISNTSLKTRRVVVELCNIVATRGSRLAAAGVLGILKKMGRDTLREGGPQKTVIAMDGGLYEHYTEYSKCLENTLRELLGEETASSIVVEHSNDGSGIGAALLAASHSLYLEENS
;
A
#
# COMPACT_ATOMS: atom_id res chain seq x y z
N MET A 1 -55.71 -56.30 -47.73
CA MET A 1 -54.97 -55.77 -46.56
C MET A 1 -53.69 -55.13 -47.05
N LYS A 2 -53.56 -53.81 -46.88
CA LYS A 2 -52.44 -53.00 -47.35
C LYS A 2 -51.20 -53.24 -46.50
N GLU A 3 -50.16 -53.72 -47.18
CA GLU A 3 -48.80 -53.17 -47.25
C GLU A 3 -48.50 -51.93 -46.38
N GLY A 4 -47.39 -51.99 -45.60
CA GLY A 4 -46.59 -50.80 -45.28
C GLY A 4 -46.30 -50.49 -43.81
N THR A 5 -45.47 -51.29 -43.11
CA THR A 5 -44.95 -50.91 -41.77
C THR A 5 -43.57 -51.47 -41.42
N GLY A 6 -42.67 -51.59 -42.41
CA GLY A 6 -41.31 -52.14 -42.19
C GLY A 6 -40.13 -51.18 -42.40
N LYS A 7 -40.32 -50.00 -43.01
CA LYS A 7 -39.20 -49.13 -43.43
C LYS A 7 -39.05 -47.81 -42.67
N VAL A 8 -40.03 -47.43 -41.86
CA VAL A 8 -40.01 -46.13 -41.14
C VAL A 8 -39.23 -46.21 -39.81
N ALA A 9 -39.21 -47.37 -39.14
CA ALA A 9 -38.52 -47.54 -37.86
C ALA A 9 -36.98 -47.58 -37.99
N VAL A 10 -36.45 -48.11 -39.11
CA VAL A 10 -34.99 -48.22 -39.33
C VAL A 10 -34.38 -46.88 -39.75
N ALA A 11 -35.09 -46.06 -40.53
CA ALA A 11 -34.60 -44.75 -40.94
C ALA A 11 -34.53 -43.74 -39.76
N ALA A 12 -35.49 -43.77 -38.83
CA ALA A 12 -35.48 -42.90 -37.65
C ALA A 12 -34.37 -43.26 -36.65
N ALA A 13 -34.05 -44.54 -36.47
CA ALA A 13 -32.98 -45.00 -35.58
C ALA A 13 -31.58 -44.66 -36.12
N VAL A 14 -31.36 -44.73 -37.43
CA VAL A 14 -30.07 -44.40 -38.06
C VAL A 14 -29.80 -42.89 -38.06
N ILE A 15 -30.82 -42.06 -38.24
CA ILE A 15 -30.68 -40.59 -38.18
C ILE A 15 -30.43 -40.11 -36.74
N GLY A 16 -31.10 -40.70 -35.73
CA GLY A 16 -30.86 -40.41 -34.31
C GLY A 16 -29.44 -40.78 -33.85
N ALA A 17 -28.91 -41.91 -34.30
CA ALA A 17 -27.55 -42.35 -33.98
C ALA A 17 -26.47 -41.46 -34.63
N ALA A 18 -26.64 -41.08 -35.90
CA ALA A 18 -25.68 -40.20 -36.60
C ALA A 18 -25.63 -38.79 -36.00
N ALA A 19 -26.79 -38.22 -35.62
CA ALA A 19 -26.85 -36.94 -34.94
C ALA A 19 -26.23 -36.99 -33.53
N ALA A 20 -26.47 -38.05 -32.76
CA ALA A 20 -25.87 -38.24 -31.44
C ALA A 20 -24.34 -38.39 -31.50
N VAL A 21 -23.81 -39.13 -32.50
CA VAL A 21 -22.36 -39.26 -32.73
C VAL A 21 -21.74 -37.93 -33.18
N GLY A 22 -22.42 -37.16 -34.04
CA GLY A 22 -21.98 -35.83 -34.47
C GLY A 22 -21.90 -34.83 -33.30
N VAL A 23 -22.90 -34.83 -32.42
CA VAL A 23 -22.91 -34.01 -31.20
C VAL A 23 -21.82 -34.47 -30.22
N ALA A 24 -21.66 -35.78 -30.01
CA ALA A 24 -20.60 -36.32 -29.15
C ALA A 24 -19.20 -35.96 -29.68
N ALA A 25 -18.96 -36.10 -30.99
CA ALA A 25 -17.70 -35.73 -31.63
C ALA A 25 -17.45 -34.22 -31.55
N TYR A 26 -18.48 -33.38 -31.71
CA TYR A 26 -18.38 -31.94 -31.52
C TYR A 26 -18.05 -31.56 -30.07
N ILE A 27 -18.71 -32.18 -29.09
CA ILE A 27 -18.43 -31.98 -27.65
C ILE A 27 -17.01 -32.43 -27.31
N VAL A 28 -16.56 -33.59 -27.82
CA VAL A 28 -15.20 -34.08 -27.64
C VAL A 28 -14.20 -33.12 -28.28
N ARG A 29 -14.44 -32.65 -29.50
CA ARG A 29 -13.56 -31.69 -30.19
C ARG A 29 -13.52 -30.33 -29.48
N GLN A 30 -14.64 -29.83 -28.98
CA GLN A 30 -14.67 -28.64 -28.13
C GLN A 30 -13.92 -28.85 -26.81
N ARG A 31 -14.11 -29.99 -26.14
CA ARG A 31 -13.38 -30.35 -24.91
C ARG A 31 -11.88 -30.45 -25.16
N MET A 32 -11.45 -31.07 -26.27
CA MET A 32 -10.04 -31.16 -26.66
C MET A 32 -9.45 -29.77 -26.98
N LYS A 33 -10.17 -28.92 -27.73
CA LYS A 33 -9.73 -27.55 -28.04
C LYS A 33 -9.65 -26.67 -26.78
N SER A 34 -10.61 -26.82 -25.87
CA SER A 34 -10.60 -26.17 -24.56
C SER A 34 -9.42 -26.67 -23.73
N SER A 35 -9.21 -27.99 -23.65
CA SER A 35 -8.08 -28.62 -22.96
C SER A 35 -6.73 -28.12 -23.48
N GLY A 36 -6.55 -28.00 -24.80
CA GLY A 36 -5.33 -27.46 -25.41
C GLY A 36 -5.09 -25.98 -25.10
N LYS A 37 -6.16 -25.16 -25.05
CA LYS A 37 -6.05 -23.76 -24.60
C LYS A 37 -5.67 -23.66 -23.11
N TRP A 38 -6.22 -24.54 -22.27
CA TRP A 38 -5.88 -24.60 -20.85
C TRP A 38 -4.45 -25.06 -20.61
N ALA A 39 -3.95 -26.04 -21.37
CA ALA A 39 -2.55 -26.45 -21.29
C ALA A 39 -1.60 -25.29 -21.63
N ARG A 40 -1.94 -24.50 -22.66
CA ARG A 40 -1.18 -23.29 -23.00
C ARG A 40 -1.25 -22.23 -21.90
N ALA A 41 -2.41 -22.00 -21.30
CA ALA A 41 -2.56 -21.05 -20.20
C ALA A 41 -1.70 -21.43 -18.99
N LEU A 42 -1.71 -22.71 -18.60
CA LEU A 42 -0.87 -23.22 -17.51
C LEU A 42 0.63 -23.11 -17.83
N ALA A 43 1.03 -23.34 -19.08
CA ALA A 43 2.41 -23.14 -19.51
C ALA A 43 2.85 -21.67 -19.37
N ILE A 44 1.97 -20.71 -19.71
CA ILE A 44 2.22 -19.28 -19.54
C ILE A 44 2.36 -18.91 -18.06
N VAL A 45 1.49 -19.44 -17.19
CA VAL A 45 1.55 -19.19 -15.74
C VAL A 45 2.86 -19.71 -15.16
N LYS A 46 3.29 -20.91 -15.58
CA LYS A 46 4.57 -21.49 -15.16
C LYS A 46 5.76 -20.64 -15.62
N GLU A 47 5.79 -20.25 -16.89
CA GLU A 47 6.84 -19.36 -17.41
C GLU A 47 6.85 -18.01 -16.68
N PHE A 48 5.67 -17.49 -16.33
CA PHE A 48 5.52 -16.26 -15.57
C PHE A 48 6.06 -16.39 -14.14
N ASP A 49 5.79 -17.50 -13.46
CA ASP A 49 6.35 -17.82 -12.14
C ASP A 49 7.88 -17.86 -12.18
N GLU A 50 8.45 -18.62 -13.12
CA GLU A 50 9.89 -18.73 -13.31
C GLU A 50 10.55 -17.36 -13.55
N LYS A 51 9.93 -16.51 -14.38
CA LYS A 51 10.41 -15.14 -14.65
C LYS A 51 10.23 -14.19 -13.47
N CYS A 52 9.24 -14.43 -12.61
CA CYS A 52 9.01 -13.67 -11.39
C CYS A 52 9.85 -14.15 -10.20
N GLY A 53 10.57 -15.25 -10.37
CA GLY A 53 11.46 -15.81 -9.35
C GLY A 53 12.46 -14.79 -8.80
N THR A 54 12.50 -14.70 -7.47
CA THR A 54 13.36 -13.80 -6.70
C THR A 54 14.24 -14.63 -5.74
N PRO A 55 15.21 -15.40 -6.27
CA PRO A 55 16.14 -16.15 -5.42
C PRO A 55 16.95 -15.19 -4.53
N GLU A 56 17.37 -15.68 -3.36
CA GLU A 56 18.09 -14.91 -2.34
C GLU A 56 19.23 -14.06 -2.91
N GLY A 57 20.10 -14.65 -3.75
CA GLY A 57 21.23 -13.93 -4.35
C GLY A 57 20.82 -12.74 -5.22
N LYS A 58 19.69 -12.83 -5.94
CA LYS A 58 19.16 -11.70 -6.72
C LYS A 58 18.58 -10.62 -5.81
N LEU A 59 17.93 -11.00 -4.71
CA LEU A 59 17.42 -10.05 -3.73
C LEU A 59 18.54 -9.28 -3.03
N LYS A 60 19.64 -9.96 -2.68
CA LYS A 60 20.85 -9.29 -2.16
C LYS A 60 21.42 -8.28 -3.15
N GLN A 61 21.49 -8.63 -4.44
CA GLN A 61 21.90 -7.68 -5.49
C GLN A 61 20.96 -6.46 -5.59
N VAL A 62 19.64 -6.66 -5.45
CA VAL A 62 18.66 -5.56 -5.42
C VAL A 62 18.88 -4.67 -4.19
N ALA A 63 19.11 -5.25 -3.01
CA ALA A 63 19.40 -4.50 -1.80
C ALA A 63 20.70 -3.70 -1.91
N ASP A 64 21.76 -4.29 -2.47
CA ASP A 64 23.04 -3.61 -2.71
C ASP A 64 22.87 -2.44 -3.69
N ALA A 65 22.14 -2.65 -4.79
CA ALA A 65 21.83 -1.60 -5.75
C ALA A 65 21.01 -0.46 -5.13
N MET A 66 20.04 -0.78 -4.26
CA MET A 66 19.29 0.21 -3.49
C MET A 66 20.23 1.06 -2.63
N THR A 67 21.15 0.45 -1.90
CA THR A 67 22.12 1.18 -1.07
C THR A 67 23.01 2.10 -1.92
N VAL A 68 23.47 1.66 -3.09
CA VAL A 68 24.24 2.50 -4.03
C VAL A 68 23.43 3.69 -4.52
N GLU A 69 22.20 3.48 -4.98
CA GLU A 69 21.32 4.56 -5.45
C GLU A 69 20.98 5.56 -4.33
N MET A 70 20.86 5.11 -3.07
CA MET A 70 20.68 5.99 -1.92
C MET A 70 21.92 6.87 -1.68
N HIS A 71 23.13 6.30 -1.79
CA HIS A 71 24.37 7.08 -1.69
C HIS A 71 24.46 8.12 -2.82
N ALA A 72 24.17 7.73 -4.04
CA ALA A 72 24.21 8.64 -5.19
C ALA A 72 23.16 9.78 -5.09
N GLY A 73 21.96 9.48 -4.59
CA GLY A 73 20.91 10.49 -4.40
C GLY A 73 21.21 11.50 -3.30
N LEU A 74 21.91 11.07 -2.24
CA LEU A 74 22.36 11.95 -1.15
C LEU A 74 23.62 12.76 -1.51
N ALA A 75 24.44 12.28 -2.45
CA ALA A 75 25.68 12.95 -2.82
C ALA A 75 25.45 14.24 -3.62
N SER A 76 24.39 14.29 -4.43
CA SER A 76 24.05 15.46 -5.25
C SER A 76 22.59 15.41 -5.72
N GLU A 77 21.96 16.57 -5.86
CA GLU A 77 20.63 16.66 -6.46
C GLU A 77 20.63 16.07 -7.89
N GLY A 78 19.74 15.11 -8.15
CA GLY A 78 19.67 14.41 -9.44
C GLY A 78 20.76 13.33 -9.65
N GLY A 79 21.60 13.05 -8.65
CA GLY A 79 22.65 12.03 -8.73
C GLY A 79 22.13 10.59 -8.85
N SER A 80 20.85 10.37 -8.59
CA SER A 80 20.17 9.07 -8.60
C SER A 80 18.73 9.21 -9.06
N LYS A 81 18.11 8.09 -9.46
CA LYS A 81 16.64 8.06 -9.63
C LYS A 81 15.91 8.13 -8.28
N LEU A 82 16.58 7.74 -7.20
CA LEU A 82 16.13 8.01 -5.84
C LEU A 82 16.46 9.47 -5.50
N LYS A 83 15.42 10.28 -5.34
CA LYS A 83 15.58 11.71 -5.08
C LYS A 83 16.19 12.04 -3.73
N MET A 84 16.05 11.13 -2.74
CA MET A 84 16.55 11.29 -1.37
C MET A 84 16.25 12.68 -0.78
N LEU A 85 14.98 13.11 -0.93
CA LEU A 85 14.54 14.44 -0.52
C LEU A 85 14.67 14.62 1.00
N ILE A 86 15.15 15.79 1.40
CA ILE A 86 15.18 16.19 2.80
C ILE A 86 13.74 16.49 3.25
N SER A 87 13.29 15.85 4.33
CA SER A 87 11.94 16.03 4.90
C SER A 87 11.80 17.28 5.77
N TYR A 88 12.93 17.91 6.14
CA TYR A 88 13.01 19.03 7.07
C TYR A 88 12.39 18.76 8.46
N VAL A 89 12.21 17.48 8.81
CA VAL A 89 11.82 17.07 10.16
C VAL A 89 13.06 17.19 11.05
N ASP A 90 13.08 18.21 11.89
CA ASP A 90 14.22 18.52 12.76
C ASP A 90 14.21 17.64 14.00
N ASN A 91 13.02 17.42 14.57
CA ASN A 91 12.81 16.57 15.74
C ASN A 91 11.75 15.50 15.45
N LEU A 92 12.03 14.25 15.83
CA LEU A 92 11.02 13.20 15.84
C LEU A 92 10.26 13.24 17.18
N PRO A 93 8.97 12.84 17.20
CA PRO A 93 8.21 12.75 18.44
C PRO A 93 8.89 11.83 19.46
N THR A 94 8.95 12.25 20.72
CA THR A 94 9.57 11.48 21.82
C THR A 94 8.57 10.68 22.64
N GLY A 95 7.29 11.05 22.55
CA GLY A 95 6.20 10.56 23.38
C GLY A 95 5.91 11.47 24.58
N ASP A 96 6.76 12.44 24.89
CA ASP A 96 6.55 13.39 25.99
C ASP A 96 5.59 14.53 25.61
N GLU A 97 5.19 14.60 24.34
CA GLU A 97 4.31 15.65 23.84
C GLU A 97 2.94 15.65 24.55
N ASN A 98 2.46 16.85 24.85
CA ASN A 98 1.18 17.07 25.52
C ASN A 98 0.40 18.20 24.82
N GLY A 99 -0.92 18.04 24.75
CA GLY A 99 -1.83 19.04 24.18
C GLY A 99 -2.61 18.50 22.99
N VAL A 100 -3.36 19.39 22.32
CA VAL A 100 -4.23 19.03 21.20
C VAL A 100 -3.60 19.48 19.88
N PHE A 101 -3.40 18.54 18.97
CA PHE A 101 -2.77 18.78 17.67
C PHE A 101 -3.68 18.33 16.55
N TYR A 102 -3.65 19.07 15.45
CA TYR A 102 -4.49 18.80 14.29
C TYR A 102 -3.68 18.15 13.17
N ALA A 103 -4.36 17.39 12.31
CA ALA A 103 -3.81 17.02 11.02
C ALA A 103 -4.84 17.16 9.89
N LEU A 104 -4.33 17.47 8.70
CA LEU A 104 -5.04 17.47 7.43
C LEU A 104 -4.36 16.45 6.53
N ASP A 105 -5.12 15.47 6.05
CA ASP A 105 -4.63 14.43 5.14
C ASP A 105 -5.34 14.58 3.79
N LEU A 106 -4.63 15.15 2.82
CA LEU A 106 -5.08 15.33 1.45
C LEU A 106 -4.34 14.34 0.53
N GLY A 107 -5.03 13.26 0.15
CA GLY A 107 -4.41 12.16 -0.58
C GLY A 107 -5.12 11.69 -1.84
N GLY A 108 -6.27 12.25 -2.21
CA GLY A 108 -7.01 11.85 -3.40
C GLY A 108 -8.32 12.60 -3.56
N THR A 109 -9.39 11.88 -3.93
CA THR A 109 -10.73 12.44 -4.07
C THR A 109 -11.42 12.73 -2.74
N ASN A 110 -10.92 12.14 -1.66
CA ASN A 110 -11.32 12.45 -0.29
C ASN A 110 -10.11 13.01 0.46
N PHE A 111 -10.40 13.77 1.51
CA PHE A 111 -9.43 14.19 2.50
C PHE A 111 -10.00 14.02 3.90
N ARG A 112 -9.12 13.94 4.89
CA ARG A 112 -9.49 13.82 6.30
C ARG A 112 -8.97 15.02 7.07
N VAL A 113 -9.76 15.47 8.03
CA VAL A 113 -9.33 16.40 9.07
C VAL A 113 -9.44 15.66 10.39
N LEU A 114 -8.42 15.73 11.23
CA LEU A 114 -8.42 15.10 12.53
C LEU A 114 -7.75 15.94 13.60
N ARG A 115 -8.05 15.61 14.85
CA ARG A 115 -7.41 16.13 16.05
C ARG A 115 -7.02 14.99 16.97
N VAL A 116 -5.88 15.15 17.64
CA VAL A 116 -5.35 14.19 18.61
C VAL A 116 -5.03 14.95 19.89
N GLN A 117 -5.52 14.44 21.02
CA GLN A 117 -5.12 14.89 22.35
C GLN A 117 -4.02 13.98 22.88
N LEU A 118 -2.86 14.55 23.15
CA LEU A 118 -1.69 13.87 23.69
C LEU A 118 -1.56 14.15 25.19
N GLY A 119 -1.21 13.10 25.95
CA GLY A 119 -1.11 13.14 27.41
C GLY A 119 0.31 12.91 27.94
N GLY A 120 1.34 13.03 27.09
CA GLY A 120 2.72 12.69 27.45
C GLY A 120 2.97 11.18 27.57
N LYS A 121 4.18 10.81 27.96
CA LYS A 121 4.75 9.47 27.74
C LYS A 121 4.01 8.30 28.38
N GLU A 122 3.47 8.52 29.57
CA GLU A 122 2.74 7.49 30.32
C GLU A 122 1.32 7.25 29.77
N VAL A 123 0.72 8.27 29.15
CA VAL A 123 -0.68 8.23 28.70
C VAL A 123 -0.78 8.02 27.19
N GLY A 124 0.14 8.60 26.42
CA GLY A 124 0.13 8.57 24.96
C GLY A 124 -1.04 9.37 24.37
N ILE A 125 -1.75 8.76 23.42
CA ILE A 125 -2.94 9.35 22.79
C ILE A 125 -4.14 9.16 23.73
N VAL A 126 -4.68 10.27 24.24
CA VAL A 126 -5.85 10.28 25.13
C VAL A 126 -7.14 10.13 24.33
N HIS A 127 -7.29 10.96 23.31
CA HIS A 127 -8.47 11.02 22.45
C HIS A 127 -8.08 11.38 21.02
N GLN A 128 -8.85 10.87 20.07
CA GLN A 128 -8.71 11.19 18.65
C GLN A 128 -10.08 11.31 18.01
N GLU A 129 -10.23 12.29 17.12
CA GLU A 129 -11.45 12.49 16.34
C GLU A 129 -11.07 12.88 14.92
N PHE A 130 -11.84 12.38 13.94
CA PHE A 130 -11.65 12.73 12.54
C PHE A 130 -12.98 12.88 11.81
N THR A 131 -12.97 13.66 10.76
CA THR A 131 -14.03 13.73 9.76
C THR A 131 -13.43 13.54 8.37
N GLU A 132 -14.18 12.88 7.49
CA GLU A 132 -13.80 12.68 6.09
C GLU A 132 -14.72 13.52 5.19
N ALA A 133 -14.11 14.22 4.24
CA ALA A 133 -14.83 15.01 3.25
C ALA A 133 -14.43 14.57 1.84
N SER A 134 -15.45 14.36 1.00
CA SER A 134 -15.23 14.12 -0.42
C SER A 134 -15.11 15.45 -1.16
N ILE A 135 -14.06 15.59 -1.97
CA ILE A 135 -13.83 16.77 -2.80
C ILE A 135 -14.79 16.68 -3.99
N PRO A 136 -15.66 17.69 -4.20
CA PRO A 136 -16.51 17.74 -5.38
C PRO A 136 -15.65 17.60 -6.66
N PRO A 137 -16.01 16.69 -7.61
CA PRO A 137 -15.23 16.50 -8.84
C PRO A 137 -15.01 17.79 -9.63
N ALA A 138 -15.96 18.74 -9.54
CA ALA A 138 -15.83 20.07 -10.16
C ALA A 138 -14.62 20.86 -9.64
N LEU A 139 -14.22 20.71 -8.39
CA LEU A 139 -13.06 21.41 -7.80
C LEU A 139 -11.73 20.79 -8.21
N MET A 140 -11.69 19.52 -8.64
CA MET A 140 -10.46 18.83 -9.05
C MET A 140 -9.90 19.33 -10.39
N GLY A 141 -10.70 20.05 -11.18
CA GLY A 141 -10.31 20.64 -12.46
C GLY A 141 -10.35 22.18 -12.48
N GLN A 142 -10.58 22.81 -11.34
CA GLN A 142 -10.63 24.28 -11.19
C GLN A 142 -9.28 24.85 -10.75
N THR A 143 -9.28 26.06 -10.16
CA THR A 143 -8.10 26.72 -9.61
C THR A 143 -7.69 26.11 -8.27
N SER A 144 -6.43 26.28 -7.90
CA SER A 144 -5.92 25.92 -6.57
C SER A 144 -6.72 26.61 -5.46
N ASP A 145 -7.08 27.88 -5.65
CA ASP A 145 -7.75 28.70 -4.65
C ASP A 145 -9.11 28.10 -4.29
N ALA A 146 -9.91 27.70 -5.28
CA ALA A 146 -11.21 27.09 -5.05
C ALA A 146 -11.11 25.76 -4.30
N LEU A 147 -10.06 24.97 -4.56
CA LEU A 147 -9.80 23.72 -3.84
C LEU A 147 -9.43 23.99 -2.37
N PHE A 148 -8.50 24.91 -2.13
CA PHE A 148 -8.01 25.21 -0.78
C PHE A 148 -9.02 25.98 0.07
N ASP A 149 -9.87 26.82 -0.53
CA ASP A 149 -10.99 27.48 0.14
C ASP A 149 -11.98 26.43 0.69
N TYR A 150 -12.32 25.42 -0.14
CA TYR A 150 -13.18 24.32 0.29
C TYR A 150 -12.58 23.51 1.45
N ILE A 151 -11.28 23.20 1.38
CA ILE A 151 -10.59 22.48 2.45
C ILE A 151 -10.56 23.30 3.73
N ALA A 152 -10.25 24.60 3.63
CA ALA A 152 -10.22 25.52 4.77
C ALA A 152 -11.60 25.66 5.42
N GLU A 153 -12.68 25.71 4.64
CA GLU A 153 -14.06 25.71 5.15
C GLU A 153 -14.36 24.43 5.95
N LYS A 154 -14.00 23.25 5.44
CA LYS A 154 -14.21 21.98 6.16
C LYS A 154 -13.39 21.89 7.43
N LEU A 155 -12.14 22.36 7.42
CA LEU A 155 -11.31 22.45 8.62
C LEU A 155 -11.92 23.41 9.65
N ALA A 156 -12.39 24.59 9.22
CA ALA A 156 -13.01 25.57 10.11
C ALA A 156 -14.27 25.02 10.79
N ASN A 157 -15.13 24.32 10.04
CA ASN A 157 -16.31 23.67 10.60
C ASN A 157 -15.93 22.60 11.63
N PHE A 158 -14.92 21.76 11.34
CA PHE A 158 -14.45 20.74 12.27
C PHE A 158 -13.87 21.33 13.57
N VAL A 159 -13.17 22.47 13.48
CA VAL A 159 -12.66 23.20 14.65
C VAL A 159 -13.80 23.84 15.45
N ALA A 160 -14.87 24.31 14.79
CA ALA A 160 -16.04 24.88 15.48
C ALA A 160 -16.81 23.83 16.31
N GLU A 161 -16.66 22.55 15.98
CA GLU A 161 -17.25 21.40 16.69
C GLU A 161 -16.35 20.87 17.82
N GLU A 162 -15.41 21.67 18.32
CA GLU A 162 -14.58 21.29 19.46
C GLU A 162 -15.38 21.11 20.76
N GLU A 163 -15.35 19.90 21.29
CA GLU A 163 -15.76 19.66 22.67
C GLU A 163 -14.79 20.31 23.67
N GLN A 164 -15.26 20.56 24.89
CA GLN A 164 -14.47 21.21 25.95
C GLN A 164 -13.10 20.56 26.19
N ARG A 165 -12.99 19.24 26.03
CA ARG A 165 -11.72 18.48 26.19
C ARG A 165 -10.65 18.83 25.15
N PHE A 166 -11.03 19.38 24.01
CA PHE A 166 -10.11 19.78 22.94
C PHE A 166 -9.82 21.28 22.92
N GLN A 167 -10.47 22.05 23.80
CA GLN A 167 -10.28 23.49 23.84
C GLN A 167 -8.87 23.83 24.32
N GLN A 168 -8.19 24.61 23.49
CA GLN A 168 -6.86 25.13 23.81
C GLN A 168 -6.95 26.27 24.83
N PRO A 169 -5.93 26.45 25.69
CA PRO A 169 -5.84 27.61 26.57
C PRO A 169 -5.93 28.94 25.79
N PRO A 170 -6.52 29.99 26.37
CA PRO A 170 -6.57 31.31 25.73
C PRO A 170 -5.16 31.79 25.34
N GLY A 171 -5.00 32.18 24.07
CA GLY A 171 -3.71 32.66 23.54
C GLY A 171 -2.84 31.59 22.87
N ARG A 172 -3.18 30.30 23.00
CA ARG A 172 -2.50 29.21 22.27
C ARG A 172 -3.05 29.08 20.85
N GLN A 173 -2.17 29.10 19.86
CA GLN A 173 -2.53 28.85 18.47
C GLN A 173 -2.70 27.34 18.24
N ARG A 174 -3.66 26.96 17.39
CA ARG A 174 -3.80 25.56 16.93
C ARG A 174 -2.71 25.23 15.93
N GLU A 175 -2.04 24.11 16.16
CA GLU A 175 -0.93 23.61 15.35
C GLU A 175 -1.42 22.43 14.50
N LEU A 176 -1.11 22.45 13.20
CA LEU A 176 -1.64 21.55 12.18
C LEU A 176 -0.50 20.88 11.41
N GLY A 177 -0.48 19.55 11.37
CA GLY A 177 0.32 18.78 10.43
C GLY A 177 -0.41 18.63 9.10
N PHE A 178 0.26 18.86 7.98
CA PHE A 178 -0.37 18.73 6.66
C PHE A 178 0.27 17.61 5.84
N THR A 179 -0.43 16.49 5.72
CA THR A 179 -0.06 15.43 4.80
C THR A 179 -0.63 15.71 3.42
N PHE A 180 0.26 16.10 2.50
CA PHE A 180 -0.09 16.32 1.11
C PHE A 180 0.49 15.19 0.25
N SER A 181 -0.29 14.14 0.01
CA SER A 181 0.17 12.89 -0.61
C SER A 181 0.25 12.99 -2.15
N PHE A 182 0.89 14.03 -2.64
CA PHE A 182 1.29 14.20 -4.03
C PHE A 182 2.80 14.44 -4.10
N PRO A 183 3.46 14.19 -5.23
CA PRO A 183 4.89 14.49 -5.37
C PRO A 183 5.18 15.97 -5.08
N VAL A 184 5.87 16.27 -3.97
CA VAL A 184 6.27 17.61 -3.53
C VAL A 184 7.79 17.68 -3.39
N MET A 185 8.37 18.83 -3.73
CA MET A 185 9.73 19.22 -3.36
C MET A 185 9.65 20.16 -2.16
N GLN A 186 9.96 19.64 -0.99
CA GLN A 186 9.89 20.39 0.27
C GLN A 186 11.06 21.39 0.37
N THR A 187 10.78 22.60 0.86
CA THR A 187 11.76 23.69 1.02
C THR A 187 11.99 24.09 2.48
N SER A 188 11.06 23.73 3.38
CA SER A 188 11.18 23.81 4.84
C SER A 188 10.18 22.85 5.49
N ILE A 189 10.18 22.69 6.81
CA ILE A 189 9.20 21.84 7.53
C ILE A 189 7.74 22.21 7.22
N ASN A 190 7.48 23.47 6.88
CA ASN A 190 6.15 24.02 6.61
C ASN A 190 5.98 24.60 5.20
N SER A 191 6.85 24.26 4.24
CA SER A 191 6.70 24.72 2.84
C SER A 191 7.21 23.70 1.82
N GLY A 192 6.56 23.63 0.67
CA GLY A 192 6.99 22.79 -0.44
C GLY A 192 6.25 23.10 -1.74
N ASN A 193 6.90 22.81 -2.86
CA ASN A 193 6.36 23.04 -4.20
C ASN A 193 5.86 21.72 -4.80
N LEU A 194 4.61 21.69 -5.27
CA LEU A 194 4.07 20.55 -5.99
C LEU A 194 4.87 20.31 -7.28
N ILE A 195 5.30 19.08 -7.50
CA ILE A 195 6.01 18.66 -8.71
C ILE A 195 5.01 18.32 -9.83
N ARG A 196 3.96 17.54 -9.51
CA ARG A 196 2.86 17.19 -10.44
C ARG A 196 1.68 16.51 -9.73
N TRP A 197 0.49 16.68 -10.27
CA TRP A 197 -0.72 15.96 -9.85
C TRP A 197 -0.73 14.49 -10.31
N THR A 198 -1.41 13.62 -9.55
CA THR A 198 -1.53 12.17 -9.80
C THR A 198 -2.90 11.64 -9.32
N LYS A 199 -3.17 10.32 -9.42
CA LYS A 199 -4.28 9.58 -8.75
C LYS A 199 -5.72 9.67 -9.32
N GLY A 200 -5.91 9.97 -10.62
CA GLY A 200 -7.24 9.88 -11.25
C GLY A 200 -7.63 8.45 -11.70
N PHE A 201 -8.32 7.65 -10.86
CA PHE A 201 -8.75 6.28 -11.22
C PHE A 201 -10.21 5.94 -10.85
N SER A 202 -10.89 5.20 -11.74
CA SER A 202 -11.87 4.14 -11.40
C SER A 202 -12.16 3.22 -12.61
N ILE A 203 -12.23 1.89 -12.38
CA ILE A 203 -12.93 0.92 -13.23
C ILE A 203 -13.65 -0.06 -12.29
N ASP A 204 -14.97 -0.17 -12.45
CA ASP A 204 -15.82 -1.06 -11.65
C ASP A 204 -16.29 -2.28 -12.46
N ASP A 205 -16.41 -3.40 -11.73
CA ASP A 205 -17.21 -4.60 -11.99
C ASP A 205 -16.61 -5.76 -12.82
N ALA A 206 -16.18 -6.87 -12.17
CA ALA A 206 -15.90 -8.14 -12.86
C ALA A 206 -15.74 -9.43 -12.02
N ILE A 207 -16.64 -9.89 -11.11
CA ILE A 207 -16.50 -11.28 -10.56
C ILE A 207 -17.81 -12.02 -10.20
N SER A 208 -18.79 -12.15 -11.10
CA SER A 208 -20.00 -12.95 -10.77
C SER A 208 -20.16 -14.30 -11.50
N ASN A 209 -19.37 -14.67 -12.53
CA ASN A 209 -19.60 -15.91 -13.31
C ASN A 209 -18.33 -16.69 -13.79
N THR A 210 -17.32 -16.91 -12.93
CA THR A 210 -16.07 -17.64 -13.33
C THR A 210 -16.02 -19.10 -12.87
N SER A 211 -15.33 -19.98 -13.62
CA SER A 211 -15.16 -21.41 -13.28
C SER A 211 -14.13 -21.65 -12.16
N LEU A 212 -14.23 -22.75 -11.39
CA LEU A 212 -13.23 -23.09 -10.36
C LEU A 212 -11.80 -23.23 -10.90
N LYS A 213 -11.63 -23.74 -12.13
CA LYS A 213 -10.31 -23.83 -12.77
C LYS A 213 -9.74 -22.45 -13.08
N THR A 214 -10.58 -21.52 -13.55
CA THR A 214 -10.20 -20.12 -13.75
C THR A 214 -9.80 -19.46 -12.43
N ARG A 215 -10.60 -19.63 -11.37
CA ARG A 215 -10.32 -19.04 -10.05
C ARG A 215 -8.99 -19.53 -9.48
N ARG A 216 -8.66 -20.82 -9.64
CA ARG A 216 -7.35 -21.36 -9.22
C ARG A 216 -6.17 -20.69 -9.92
N VAL A 217 -6.25 -20.55 -11.26
CA VAL A 217 -5.20 -19.87 -12.04
C VAL A 217 -5.07 -18.39 -11.64
N VAL A 218 -6.18 -17.71 -11.36
CA VAL A 218 -6.17 -16.32 -10.87
C VAL A 218 -5.47 -16.24 -9.51
N VAL A 219 -5.82 -17.12 -8.56
CA VAL A 219 -5.17 -17.16 -7.24
C VAL A 219 -3.67 -17.45 -7.37
N GLU A 220 -3.28 -18.37 -8.25
CA GLU A 220 -1.86 -18.68 -8.53
C GLU A 220 -1.11 -17.45 -9.06
N LEU A 221 -1.69 -16.73 -10.02
CA LEU A 221 -1.12 -15.48 -10.53
C LEU A 221 -1.01 -14.40 -9.45
N CYS A 222 -2.06 -14.21 -8.65
CA CYS A 222 -2.06 -13.28 -7.53
C CYS A 222 -0.94 -13.63 -6.54
N ASN A 223 -0.76 -14.91 -6.21
CA ASN A 223 0.30 -15.37 -5.31
C ASN A 223 1.70 -15.11 -5.89
N ILE A 224 1.92 -15.37 -7.18
CA ILE A 224 3.22 -15.09 -7.85
C ILE A 224 3.53 -13.60 -7.76
N VAL A 225 2.56 -12.74 -8.09
CA VAL A 225 2.73 -11.28 -8.08
C VAL A 225 2.95 -10.77 -6.66
N ALA A 226 2.13 -11.21 -5.70
CA ALA A 226 2.22 -10.82 -4.30
C ALA A 226 3.56 -11.24 -3.69
N THR A 227 3.99 -12.49 -3.92
CA THR A 227 5.28 -13.03 -3.44
C THR A 227 6.45 -12.26 -4.02
N ARG A 228 6.45 -11.97 -5.32
CA ARG A 228 7.50 -11.14 -5.91
C ARG A 228 7.52 -9.74 -5.31
N GLY A 229 6.34 -9.13 -5.14
CA GLY A 229 6.18 -7.80 -4.55
C GLY A 229 6.74 -7.72 -3.13
N SER A 230 6.35 -8.65 -2.25
CA SER A 230 6.80 -8.72 -0.85
C SER A 230 8.30 -8.97 -0.75
N ARG A 231 8.84 -9.87 -1.57
CA ARG A 231 10.28 -10.19 -1.60
C ARG A 231 11.13 -9.01 -2.06
N LEU A 232 10.68 -8.28 -3.07
CA LEU A 232 11.35 -7.06 -3.53
C LEU A 232 11.25 -5.92 -2.50
N ALA A 233 10.11 -5.79 -1.82
CA ALA A 233 9.95 -4.84 -0.72
C ALA A 233 10.93 -5.15 0.43
N ALA A 234 11.07 -6.43 0.82
CA ALA A 234 12.04 -6.86 1.82
C ALA A 234 13.50 -6.55 1.41
N ALA A 235 13.86 -6.74 0.13
CA ALA A 235 15.18 -6.35 -0.37
C ALA A 235 15.40 -4.81 -0.32
N GLY A 236 14.37 -4.02 -0.61
CA GLY A 236 14.43 -2.56 -0.45
C GLY A 236 14.66 -2.15 1.01
N VAL A 237 13.93 -2.76 1.95
CA VAL A 237 14.11 -2.57 3.40
C VAL A 237 15.53 -2.96 3.82
N LEU A 238 16.05 -4.09 3.35
CA LEU A 238 17.45 -4.47 3.60
C LEU A 238 18.42 -3.41 3.09
N GLY A 239 18.21 -2.85 1.89
CA GLY A 239 19.03 -1.76 1.35
C GLY A 239 19.10 -0.54 2.28
N ILE A 240 18.00 -0.22 2.96
CA ILE A 240 17.94 0.84 3.99
C ILE A 240 18.73 0.41 5.23
N LEU A 241 18.54 -0.81 5.73
CA LEU A 241 19.29 -1.33 6.88
C LEU A 241 20.80 -1.31 6.63
N LYS A 242 21.24 -1.72 5.44
CA LYS A 242 22.64 -1.63 4.99
C LYS A 242 23.14 -0.19 4.98
N LYS A 243 22.34 0.74 4.45
CA LYS A 243 22.69 2.17 4.41
C LYS A 243 22.85 2.77 5.81
N MET A 244 22.16 2.23 6.80
CA MET A 244 22.26 2.61 8.22
C MET A 244 23.34 1.82 8.98
N GLY A 245 23.97 0.82 8.36
CA GLY A 245 24.90 -0.11 9.01
C GLY A 245 24.22 -0.92 10.12
N ARG A 246 23.01 -1.42 9.84
CA ARG A 246 22.14 -2.22 10.73
C ARG A 246 21.79 -3.59 10.13
N ASP A 247 22.52 -3.99 9.09
CA ASP A 247 22.42 -5.29 8.42
C ASP A 247 23.37 -6.34 9.03
N THR A 248 24.18 -5.95 10.02
CA THR A 248 25.10 -6.83 10.77
C THR A 248 25.10 -6.44 12.25
N LEU A 249 25.49 -7.38 13.11
CA LEU A 249 25.67 -7.12 14.54
C LEU A 249 26.92 -6.25 14.77
N ARG A 250 26.79 -5.24 15.61
CA ARG A 250 27.91 -4.37 16.01
C ARG A 250 28.60 -4.93 17.25
N GLU A 251 29.87 -4.57 17.45
CA GLU A 251 30.70 -4.98 18.61
C GLU A 251 30.20 -4.49 20.00
N GLY A 252 29.00 -3.92 20.09
CA GLY A 252 28.34 -3.52 21.35
C GLY A 252 27.07 -4.32 21.67
N GLY A 253 26.77 -5.38 20.91
CA GLY A 253 25.54 -6.17 21.03
C GLY A 253 24.42 -5.73 20.07
N PRO A 254 23.29 -6.44 20.06
CA PRO A 254 22.20 -6.18 19.13
C PRO A 254 21.52 -4.84 19.42
N GLN A 255 21.68 -3.86 18.53
CA GLN A 255 20.89 -2.64 18.57
C GLN A 255 19.53 -2.90 17.93
N LYS A 256 18.47 -2.93 18.75
CA LYS A 256 17.10 -3.12 18.25
C LYS A 256 16.78 -2.05 17.21
N THR A 257 16.27 -2.49 16.06
CA THR A 257 15.81 -1.63 14.97
C THR A 257 14.35 -1.95 14.71
N VAL A 258 13.50 -0.94 14.85
CA VAL A 258 12.07 -1.07 14.60
C VAL A 258 11.76 -0.44 13.24
N ILE A 259 11.03 -1.17 12.40
CA ILE A 259 10.56 -0.73 11.10
C ILE A 259 9.06 -0.51 11.23
N ALA A 260 8.63 0.75 11.21
CA ALA A 260 7.23 1.10 11.14
C ALA A 260 6.70 0.82 9.72
N MET A 261 5.68 -0.01 9.61
CA MET A 261 5.01 -0.33 8.35
C MET A 261 3.52 -0.01 8.43
N ASP A 262 3.00 0.56 7.34
CA ASP A 262 1.59 0.91 7.16
C ASP A 262 1.16 0.49 5.73
N GLY A 263 -0.15 0.41 5.52
CA GLY A 263 -0.77 0.19 4.22
C GLY A 263 -1.52 -1.14 4.12
N GLY A 264 -2.69 -1.11 3.48
CA GLY A 264 -3.62 -2.25 3.45
C GLY A 264 -3.07 -3.55 2.87
N LEU A 265 -2.02 -3.50 2.04
CA LEU A 265 -1.35 -4.71 1.56
C LEU A 265 -0.55 -5.41 2.68
N TYR A 266 0.08 -4.65 3.57
CA TYR A 266 0.78 -5.20 4.73
C TYR A 266 -0.22 -5.60 5.83
N GLU A 267 -1.22 -4.74 6.09
CA GLU A 267 -2.19 -4.91 7.17
C GLU A 267 -3.17 -6.07 6.92
N HIS A 268 -3.82 -6.09 5.75
CA HIS A 268 -4.95 -6.98 5.50
C HIS A 268 -4.58 -8.24 4.70
N TYR A 269 -3.49 -8.20 3.92
CA TYR A 269 -3.03 -9.37 3.18
C TYR A 269 -1.94 -10.11 3.98
N THR A 270 -2.38 -10.96 4.90
CA THR A 270 -1.50 -11.67 5.87
C THR A 270 -0.37 -12.47 5.21
N GLU A 271 -0.60 -13.07 4.04
CA GLU A 271 0.42 -13.80 3.30
C GLU A 271 1.51 -12.88 2.77
N TYR A 272 1.17 -11.64 2.40
CA TYR A 272 2.13 -10.65 1.96
C TYR A 272 3.06 -10.22 3.10
N SER A 273 2.51 -9.86 4.27
CA SER A 273 3.30 -9.45 5.44
C SER A 273 4.20 -10.56 5.94
N LYS A 274 3.67 -11.79 6.10
CA LYS A 274 4.48 -12.97 6.43
C LYS A 274 5.60 -13.22 5.42
N CYS A 275 5.31 -13.10 4.12
CA CYS A 275 6.32 -13.30 3.10
C CYS A 275 7.42 -12.22 3.16
N LEU A 276 7.05 -10.97 3.41
CA LEU A 276 8.00 -9.86 3.59
C LEU A 276 8.93 -10.10 4.78
N GLU A 277 8.37 -10.38 5.97
CA GLU A 277 9.14 -10.60 7.19
C GLU A 277 10.05 -11.84 7.09
N ASN A 278 9.53 -12.95 6.55
CA ASN A 278 10.32 -14.17 6.36
C ASN A 278 11.46 -13.94 5.36
N THR A 279 11.22 -13.16 4.30
CA THR A 279 12.26 -12.83 3.32
C THR A 279 13.31 -11.90 3.93
N LEU A 280 12.90 -10.94 4.76
CA LEU A 280 13.85 -10.08 5.46
C LEU A 280 14.75 -10.90 6.41
N ARG A 281 14.16 -11.87 7.12
CA ARG A 281 14.89 -12.84 7.97
C ARG A 281 15.85 -13.71 7.16
N GLU A 282 15.40 -14.27 6.03
CA GLU A 282 16.22 -15.03 5.08
C GLU A 282 17.46 -14.22 4.65
N LEU A 283 17.28 -12.94 4.31
CA LEU A 283 18.36 -12.10 3.80
C LEU A 283 19.36 -11.64 4.88
N LEU A 284 18.89 -11.39 6.11
CA LEU A 284 19.71 -10.94 7.24
C LEU A 284 20.42 -12.09 7.97
N GLY A 285 19.87 -13.29 7.92
CA GLY A 285 20.22 -14.40 8.80
C GLY A 285 19.59 -14.26 10.19
N GLU A 286 19.36 -15.40 10.87
CA GLU A 286 18.62 -15.46 12.14
C GLU A 286 19.21 -14.58 13.24
N GLU A 287 20.54 -14.49 13.31
CA GLU A 287 21.24 -13.74 14.36
C GLU A 287 20.92 -12.24 14.27
N THR A 288 21.14 -11.64 13.10
CA THR A 288 20.84 -10.22 12.87
C THR A 288 19.33 -9.96 12.88
N ALA A 289 18.54 -10.86 12.30
CA ALA A 289 17.08 -10.70 12.23
C ALA A 289 16.43 -10.62 13.60
N SER A 290 17.00 -11.26 14.64
CA SER A 290 16.52 -11.16 16.02
C SER A 290 16.53 -9.73 16.59
N SER A 291 17.32 -8.83 16.00
CA SER A 291 17.40 -7.41 16.37
C SER A 291 16.44 -6.52 15.58
N ILE A 292 15.77 -7.06 14.55
CA ILE A 292 14.83 -6.32 13.69
C ILE A 292 13.41 -6.65 14.12
N VAL A 293 12.59 -5.62 14.33
CA VAL A 293 11.17 -5.76 14.58
C VAL A 293 10.40 -4.94 13.56
N VAL A 294 9.41 -5.55 12.92
CA VAL A 294 8.49 -4.83 12.04
C VAL A 294 7.23 -4.58 12.84
N GLU A 295 6.89 -3.31 13.03
CA GLU A 295 5.71 -2.91 13.79
C GLU A 295 4.70 -2.27 12.85
N HIS A 296 3.44 -2.64 13.03
CA HIS A 296 2.36 -2.00 12.33
C HIS A 296 2.11 -0.62 12.93
N SER A 297 2.27 0.43 12.12
CA SER A 297 2.05 1.82 12.54
C SER A 297 0.93 2.41 11.72
N ASN A 298 -0.27 2.44 12.29
CA ASN A 298 -1.45 2.95 11.62
C ASN A 298 -1.45 4.47 11.47
N ASP A 299 -2.08 4.92 10.39
CA ASP A 299 -2.50 6.31 10.17
C ASP A 299 -1.33 7.32 10.17
N GLY A 300 -0.25 6.97 9.46
CA GLY A 300 0.92 7.85 9.35
C GLY A 300 0.59 9.22 8.74
N SER A 301 -0.38 9.28 7.83
CA SER A 301 -0.83 10.53 7.20
C SER A 301 -1.72 11.39 8.09
N GLY A 302 -2.35 10.78 9.11
CA GLY A 302 -3.22 11.47 10.04
C GLY A 302 -2.54 11.70 11.38
N ILE A 303 -2.63 10.73 12.28
CA ILE A 303 -1.98 10.77 13.60
C ILE A 303 -0.49 11.09 13.47
N GLY A 304 0.23 10.48 12.54
CA GLY A 304 1.66 10.74 12.35
C GLY A 304 1.96 12.22 12.06
N ALA A 305 1.12 12.89 11.26
CA ALA A 305 1.24 14.31 10.98
C ALA A 305 0.90 15.18 12.20
N ALA A 306 -0.09 14.79 13.01
CA ALA A 306 -0.40 15.48 14.26
C ALA A 306 0.74 15.37 15.27
N LEU A 307 1.39 14.20 15.36
CA LEU A 307 2.58 13.99 16.20
C LEU A 307 3.77 14.83 15.70
N LEU A 308 3.96 14.95 14.38
CA LEU A 308 4.98 15.86 13.82
C LEU A 308 4.69 17.32 14.17
N ALA A 309 3.43 17.76 14.13
CA ALA A 309 3.03 19.09 14.61
C ALA A 309 3.36 19.27 16.09
N ALA A 310 3.15 18.23 16.91
CA ALA A 310 3.48 18.24 18.33
C ALA A 310 4.99 18.38 18.60
N SER A 311 5.82 17.60 17.90
CA SER A 311 7.29 17.64 18.04
C SER A 311 7.95 18.93 17.52
N HIS A 312 7.20 19.77 16.80
CA HIS A 312 7.65 21.09 16.33
C HIS A 312 6.83 22.23 16.96
N SER A 313 6.14 21.94 18.07
CA SER A 313 5.27 22.90 18.73
C SER A 313 6.07 24.08 19.26
N LEU A 314 5.50 25.28 19.17
CA LEU A 314 6.08 26.48 19.79
C LEU A 314 6.04 26.43 21.33
N TYR A 315 5.33 25.45 21.91
CA TYR A 315 5.02 25.36 23.33
C TYR A 315 5.66 24.13 24.01
N LEU A 316 6.73 23.56 23.43
CA LEU A 316 7.41 22.37 23.96
C LEU A 316 7.95 22.58 25.39
N GLU A 317 8.41 23.78 25.74
CA GLU A 317 9.01 24.10 27.05
C GLU A 317 7.97 24.45 28.14
N GLU A 318 6.74 24.81 27.78
CA GLU A 318 5.69 25.13 28.77
C GLU A 318 5.03 23.88 29.38
N ASN A 319 5.24 22.72 28.75
CA ASN A 319 4.65 21.43 29.15
C ASN A 319 5.61 20.51 29.91
N SER A 320 6.86 20.95 30.17
CA SER A 320 7.88 20.24 30.96
C SER A 320 7.83 20.54 32.47
#